data_AF-A0A2V6MLM2-F1
#
_entry.id   AF-A0A2V6MLM2-F1
#
_cell.length_a   1.000
_cell.length_b   1.000
_cell.length_c   1.000
_cell.angle_alpha   90.00
_cell.angle_beta   90.00
_cell.angle_gamma   90.00
#
_symmetry.space_group_name_H-M   'P 1'
#
loop_
_entity.id
_entity.type
_entity.pdbx_description
1 polymer ?
#
loop_
_entity_poly.entity_id
_entity_poly.type
_entity_poly.pdbx_seq_one_letter_code
_entity_poly.pdbx_strand_id
1 'polypeptide(L)'
;MISVLKINKWAGFTLAVIGFSAQAAQAPQHIDVKQYKKVEDVVVPLPNEVFGALNKLGPVNWKEYVRAEKGTNFSERPRTALLLGNVIADGFIAVQAQDAPAVKDIGQRVLSLAKGIGVGASITPHAKAITEAADKRKWESVRQELDRTQSSVQGA
;
A
#
# COMPACT_ATOMS: atom_id res chain seq x y z
N MET A 1 -56.59 -54.72 7.99
CA MET A 1 -56.61 -54.07 9.33
C MET A 1 -55.35 -53.20 9.40
N ILE A 2 -55.35 -52.01 8.78
CA ILE A 2 -55.59 -50.69 9.40
C ILE A 2 -54.89 -50.53 10.76
N SER A 3 -53.79 -49.77 10.77
CA SER A 3 -53.55 -48.82 11.86
C SER A 3 -52.88 -47.57 11.28
N VAL A 4 -53.67 -46.49 11.27
CA VAL A 4 -53.33 -45.15 10.80
C VAL A 4 -52.48 -44.47 11.86
N LEU A 5 -51.23 -44.15 11.52
CA LEU A 5 -50.36 -43.36 12.37
C LEU A 5 -50.84 -41.90 12.34
N LYS A 6 -51.25 -41.41 13.52
CA LYS A 6 -51.76 -40.06 13.76
C LYS A 6 -50.78 -38.98 13.26
N ILE A 7 -51.26 -38.17 12.32
CA ILE A 7 -50.72 -36.87 11.96
C ILE A 7 -50.84 -35.94 13.17
N ASN A 8 -49.71 -35.50 13.72
CA ASN A 8 -49.68 -34.29 14.52
C ASN A 8 -49.12 -33.16 13.66
N LYS A 9 -50.03 -32.26 13.26
CA LYS A 9 -49.66 -30.94 12.79
C LYS A 9 -48.91 -30.27 13.94
N TRP A 10 -47.78 -29.64 13.67
CA TRP A 10 -47.43 -28.30 14.13
C TRP A 10 -46.18 -27.85 13.37
N ALA A 11 -46.30 -26.62 12.87
CA ALA A 11 -45.36 -25.95 11.99
C ALA A 11 -44.04 -25.62 12.70
N GLY A 12 -42.96 -25.54 11.92
CA GLY A 12 -41.69 -25.01 12.41
C GLY A 12 -40.54 -25.30 11.48
N PHE A 13 -40.62 -24.86 10.23
CA PHE A 13 -39.48 -24.88 9.31
C PHE A 13 -38.50 -23.77 9.72
N THR A 14 -37.56 -24.07 10.63
CA THR A 14 -36.44 -23.16 10.93
C THR A 14 -35.29 -23.43 9.96
N LEU A 15 -35.35 -22.76 8.81
CA LEU A 15 -34.20 -22.55 7.95
C LEU A 15 -33.23 -21.62 8.70
N ALA A 16 -32.28 -22.21 9.43
CA ALA A 16 -31.17 -21.47 10.03
C ALA A 16 -30.21 -21.05 8.91
N VAL A 17 -30.47 -19.87 8.33
CA VAL A 17 -29.49 -19.17 7.49
C VAL A 17 -28.39 -18.68 8.41
N ILE A 18 -27.29 -19.43 8.49
CA ILE A 18 -26.04 -18.96 9.09
C ILE A 18 -25.46 -17.95 8.08
N GLY A 19 -25.86 -16.69 8.21
CA GLY A 19 -25.22 -15.58 7.52
C GLY A 19 -23.82 -15.39 8.10
N PHE A 20 -22.80 -15.86 7.39
CA PHE A 20 -21.41 -15.54 7.69
C PHE A 20 -21.17 -14.07 7.26
N SER A 21 -21.58 -13.13 8.10
CA SER A 21 -21.20 -11.73 7.93
C SER A 21 -19.73 -11.61 8.30
N ALA A 22 -18.85 -11.59 7.29
CA ALA A 22 -17.48 -11.16 7.45
C ALA A 22 -17.50 -9.68 7.86
N GLN A 23 -17.54 -9.42 9.16
CA GLN A 23 -17.45 -8.07 9.70
C GLN A 23 -16.04 -7.56 9.39
N ALA A 24 -15.91 -6.70 8.38
CA ALA A 24 -14.65 -6.02 8.12
C ALA A 24 -14.27 -5.26 9.40
N ALA A 25 -13.14 -5.63 10.01
CA ALA A 25 -12.65 -4.96 11.20
C ALA A 25 -12.47 -3.47 10.87
N GLN A 26 -13.13 -2.60 11.66
CA GLN A 26 -13.01 -1.16 11.48
C GLN A 26 -11.56 -0.74 11.76
N ALA A 27 -10.98 0.04 10.85
CA ALA A 27 -9.60 0.50 10.99
C ALA A 27 -9.46 1.32 12.30
N PRO A 28 -8.45 1.02 13.14
CA PRO A 28 -8.29 1.69 14.42
C PRO A 28 -8.09 3.21 14.24
N GLN A 29 -8.81 3.99 15.06
CA GLN A 29 -8.77 5.45 15.03
C GLN A 29 -7.51 6.05 15.64
N HIS A 30 -6.67 5.25 16.32
CA HIS A 30 -5.38 5.68 16.85
C HIS A 30 -4.44 4.47 16.83
N ILE A 31 -3.18 4.70 16.48
CA ILE A 31 -2.15 3.65 16.49
C ILE A 31 -1.23 3.88 17.68
N ASP A 32 -1.44 3.12 18.76
CA ASP A 32 -0.45 3.04 19.83
C ASP A 32 0.69 2.14 19.35
N VAL A 33 1.90 2.67 19.23
CA VAL A 33 3.06 1.91 18.75
C VAL A 33 3.64 1.00 19.85
N LYS A 34 3.38 1.32 21.13
CA LYS A 34 3.98 0.61 22.29
C LYS A 34 3.45 -0.82 22.47
N GLN A 35 2.23 -1.09 22.02
CA GLN A 35 1.63 -2.43 22.04
C GLN A 35 2.24 -3.38 21.00
N TYR A 36 3.00 -2.87 20.02
CA TYR A 36 3.62 -3.70 18.99
C TYR A 36 5.09 -3.99 19.34
N LYS A 37 5.48 -5.25 19.25
CA LYS A 37 6.90 -5.63 19.32
C LYS A 37 7.62 -5.09 18.08
N LYS A 38 8.78 -4.47 18.28
CA LYS A 38 9.70 -4.19 17.17
C LYS A 38 10.15 -5.51 16.57
N VAL A 39 10.06 -5.64 15.25
CA VAL A 39 10.61 -6.78 14.53
C VAL A 39 12.02 -6.36 14.13
N GLU A 40 13.02 -6.92 14.79
CA GLU A 40 14.44 -6.55 14.59
C GLU A 40 15.03 -7.14 13.31
N ASP A 41 14.42 -8.20 12.78
CA ASP A 41 14.92 -8.98 11.65
C ASP A 41 14.14 -8.72 10.34
N VAL A 42 13.78 -7.46 10.10
CA VAL A 42 13.13 -7.06 8.85
C VAL A 42 14.19 -6.60 7.86
N VAL A 43 14.52 -7.47 6.91
CA VAL A 43 15.26 -7.07 5.71
C VAL A 43 14.32 -6.24 4.85
N VAL A 44 14.60 -4.94 4.74
CA VAL A 44 13.90 -4.07 3.79
C VAL A 44 14.43 -4.41 2.39
N PRO A 45 13.56 -4.84 1.46
CA PRO A 45 14.01 -5.22 0.13
C PRO A 45 14.58 -4.01 -0.60
N LEU A 46 15.64 -4.24 -1.39
CA LEU A 46 16.18 -3.19 -2.26
C LEU A 46 15.16 -2.84 -3.33
N PRO A 47 15.08 -1.58 -3.80
CA PRO A 47 14.18 -1.20 -4.89
C PRO A 47 14.33 -2.09 -6.13
N ASN A 48 15.56 -2.47 -6.50
CA ASN A 48 15.82 -3.43 -7.58
C ASN A 48 15.26 -4.83 -7.32
N GLU A 49 15.21 -5.31 -6.08
CA GLU A 49 14.59 -6.59 -5.74
C GLU A 49 13.07 -6.51 -5.92
N VAL A 50 12.46 -5.38 -5.55
CA VAL A 50 11.03 -5.12 -5.79
C VAL A 50 10.74 -5.11 -7.28
N PHE A 51 11.48 -4.35 -8.09
CA PHE A 51 11.29 -4.35 -9.55
C PHE A 51 11.56 -5.73 -10.17
N GLY A 52 12.59 -6.43 -9.68
CA GLY A 52 12.89 -7.80 -10.10
C GLY A 52 11.74 -8.77 -9.81
N ALA A 53 11.09 -8.65 -8.66
CA ALA A 53 9.90 -9.43 -8.32
C ALA A 53 8.71 -9.08 -9.22
N LEU A 54 8.46 -7.79 -9.47
CA LEU A 54 7.38 -7.34 -10.36
C LEU A 54 7.59 -7.85 -11.80
N ASN A 55 8.83 -7.88 -12.29
CA ASN A 55 9.17 -8.38 -13.62
C ASN A 55 8.91 -9.90 -13.78
N LYS A 56 8.94 -10.67 -12.69
CA LYS A 56 8.65 -12.12 -12.71
C LYS A 56 7.16 -12.43 -12.89
N LEU A 57 6.28 -11.45 -12.72
CA LEU A 57 4.83 -11.64 -12.87
C LEU A 57 4.37 -11.76 -14.33
N GLY A 58 5.30 -11.67 -15.29
CA GLY A 58 5.01 -11.79 -16.71
C GLY A 58 4.48 -10.50 -17.34
N PRO A 59 3.81 -10.57 -18.51
CA PRO A 59 3.29 -9.39 -19.20
C PRO A 59 2.04 -8.86 -18.49
N VAL A 60 2.25 -8.00 -17.51
CA VAL A 60 1.19 -7.31 -16.75
C VAL A 60 0.97 -5.91 -17.31
N ASN A 61 -0.29 -5.52 -17.56
CA ASN A 61 -0.63 -4.14 -17.90
C ASN A 61 -0.62 -3.25 -16.64
N TRP A 62 0.56 -2.84 -16.19
CA TRP A 62 0.74 -2.05 -14.96
C TRP A 62 -0.06 -0.76 -14.93
N LYS A 63 -0.41 -0.19 -16.08
CA LYS A 63 -1.19 1.05 -16.18
C LYS A 63 -2.59 0.92 -15.57
N GLU A 64 -3.21 -0.26 -15.62
CA GLU A 64 -4.52 -0.51 -15.00
C GLU A 64 -4.45 -0.52 -13.46
N TYR A 65 -3.26 -0.73 -12.90
CA TYR A 65 -3.03 -0.82 -11.46
C TYR A 65 -2.48 0.47 -10.86
N VAL A 66 -2.22 1.49 -11.66
CA VAL A 66 -1.87 2.83 -11.17
C VAL A 66 -3.11 3.43 -10.52
N ARG A 67 -3.07 3.60 -9.19
CA ARG A 67 -4.19 4.18 -8.44
C ARG A 67 -4.34 5.66 -8.78
N ALA A 68 -5.56 6.04 -9.17
CA ALA A 68 -5.91 7.45 -9.41
C ALA A 68 -6.38 8.16 -8.12
N GLU A 69 -6.89 7.41 -7.14
CA GLU A 69 -7.48 7.99 -5.93
C GLU A 69 -6.44 8.33 -4.87
N LYS A 70 -6.49 9.58 -4.38
CA LYS A 70 -5.67 10.02 -3.26
C LYS A 70 -6.36 9.61 -1.96
N GLY A 71 -5.80 8.61 -1.28
CA GLY A 71 -6.28 8.18 0.05
C GLY A 71 -6.30 9.32 1.07
N THR A 72 -7.09 9.15 2.14
CA THR A 72 -7.29 10.14 3.21
C THR A 72 -5.97 10.56 3.85
N ASN A 73 -5.80 11.87 4.11
CA ASN A 73 -4.66 12.39 4.88
C ASN A 73 -4.93 12.25 6.39
N PHE A 74 -3.88 11.99 7.16
CA PHE A 74 -3.95 11.87 8.61
C PHE A 74 -3.17 12.98 9.30
N SER A 75 -3.59 13.34 10.52
CA SER A 75 -2.89 14.29 11.39
C SER A 75 -1.84 13.62 12.27
N GLU A 76 -2.04 12.35 12.62
CA GLU A 76 -1.16 11.59 13.50
C GLU A 76 0.09 11.07 12.77
N ARG A 77 1.26 11.35 13.34
CA ARG A 77 2.56 10.94 12.78
C ARG A 77 2.65 9.44 12.42
N PRO A 78 2.21 8.47 13.25
CA PRO A 78 2.26 7.05 12.89
C PRO A 78 1.40 6.71 11.66
N ARG A 79 0.18 7.26 11.57
CA ARG A 79 -0.71 7.03 10.43
C ARG A 79 -0.18 7.69 9.16
N THR A 80 0.39 8.89 9.27
CA THR A 80 1.06 9.57 8.15
C THR A 80 2.28 8.78 7.66
N ALA A 81 3.05 8.15 8.56
CA ALA A 81 4.17 7.29 8.19
C ALA A 81 3.72 6.02 7.46
N LEU A 82 2.65 5.36 7.92
CA LEU A 82 2.08 4.21 7.20
C LEU A 82 1.53 4.61 5.83
N LEU A 83 0.85 5.76 5.75
CA LEU A 83 0.37 6.30 4.50
C LEU A 83 1.53 6.59 3.54
N LEU A 84 2.62 7.19 4.03
CA LEU A 84 3.83 7.43 3.25
C LEU A 84 4.35 6.13 2.61
N GLY A 85 4.43 5.03 3.38
CA GLY A 85 4.82 3.72 2.84
C GLY A 85 3.90 3.23 1.71
N ASN A 86 2.58 3.39 1.86
CA ASN A 86 1.62 3.03 0.82
C ASN A 86 1.79 3.89 -0.45
N VAL A 87 2.04 5.21 -0.31
CA VAL A 87 2.30 6.10 -1.44
C VAL A 87 3.60 5.75 -2.16
N ILE A 88 4.63 5.34 -1.43
CA ILE A 88 5.89 4.86 -2.04
C ILE A 88 5.63 3.57 -2.83
N ALA A 89 4.81 2.65 -2.31
CA ALA A 89 4.42 1.43 -3.02
C ALA A 89 3.68 1.74 -4.34
N ASP A 90 2.76 2.71 -4.35
CA ASP A 90 2.10 3.19 -5.56
C ASP A 90 3.12 3.71 -6.59
N GLY A 91 4.21 4.34 -6.12
CA GLY A 91 5.32 4.81 -6.95
C GLY A 91 6.01 3.70 -7.74
N PHE A 92 6.22 2.52 -7.15
CA PHE A 92 6.80 1.37 -7.87
C PHE A 92 5.92 0.92 -9.03
N ILE A 93 4.60 0.91 -8.85
CA ILE A 93 3.64 0.55 -9.89
C ILE A 93 3.62 1.60 -11.01
N ALA A 94 3.63 2.89 -10.66
CA ALA A 94 3.70 3.98 -11.63
C ALA A 94 5.00 3.95 -12.46
N VAL A 95 6.14 3.61 -11.84
CA VAL A 95 7.42 3.42 -12.55
C VAL A 95 7.37 2.21 -13.48
N GLN A 96 6.79 1.08 -13.05
CA GLN A 96 6.59 -0.09 -13.93
C GLN A 96 5.67 0.22 -15.11
N ALA A 97 4.64 1.04 -14.89
CA ALA A 97 3.76 1.53 -15.94
C ALA A 97 4.41 2.59 -16.85
N GLN A 98 5.61 3.09 -16.51
CA GLN A 98 6.27 4.21 -17.18
C GLN A 98 5.36 5.46 -17.29
N ASP A 99 4.53 5.68 -16.26
CA ASP A 99 3.56 6.77 -16.21
C ASP A 99 4.18 8.00 -15.54
N ALA A 100 4.79 8.88 -16.34
CA ALA A 100 5.46 10.07 -15.83
C ALA A 100 4.54 11.03 -15.06
N PRO A 101 3.32 11.36 -15.55
CA PRO A 101 2.34 12.12 -14.77
C PRO A 101 2.06 11.51 -13.39
N ALA A 102 1.82 10.19 -13.31
CA ALA A 102 1.56 9.53 -12.04
C ALA A 102 2.78 9.58 -11.10
N VAL A 103 3.99 9.34 -11.62
CA VAL A 103 5.23 9.44 -10.83
C VAL A 103 5.42 10.84 -10.25
N LYS A 104 5.08 11.88 -11.01
CA LYS A 104 5.15 13.28 -10.55
C LYS A 104 4.17 13.56 -9.43
N ASP A 105 2.91 13.17 -9.58
CA ASP A 105 1.87 13.33 -8.57
C ASP A 105 2.21 12.58 -7.28
N ILE A 106 2.73 11.35 -7.42
CA ILE A 106 3.21 10.54 -6.30
C ILE A 106 4.40 11.21 -5.61
N GLY A 107 5.39 11.68 -6.37
CA GLY A 107 6.56 12.38 -5.83
C GLY A 107 6.20 13.62 -5.01
N GLN A 108 5.24 14.43 -5.48
CA GLN A 108 4.71 15.56 -4.71
C GLN A 108 4.04 15.13 -3.41
N ARG A 109 3.29 14.03 -3.44
CA ARG A 109 2.62 13.50 -2.26
C ARG A 109 3.61 12.93 -1.24
N VAL A 110 4.65 12.23 -1.70
CA VAL A 110 5.78 11.78 -0.87
C VAL A 110 6.43 12.96 -0.13
N LEU A 111 6.72 14.06 -0.85
CA LEU A 111 7.31 15.27 -0.25
C LEU A 111 6.43 15.85 0.87
N SER A 112 5.12 15.94 0.63
CA SER A 112 4.14 16.47 1.61
C SER A 112 4.09 15.61 2.88
N LEU A 113 3.97 14.28 2.72
CA LEU A 113 3.90 13.34 3.83
C LEU A 113 5.23 13.25 4.61
N ALA A 114 6.37 13.23 3.91
CA ALA A 114 7.70 13.23 4.50
C ALA A 114 7.95 14.47 5.37
N LYS A 115 7.48 15.65 4.92
CA LYS A 115 7.52 16.88 5.71
C LYS A 115 6.65 16.75 6.97
N GLY A 116 5.45 16.20 6.84
CA GLY A 116 4.51 16.00 7.95
C GLY A 116 5.04 15.10 9.08
N ILE A 117 5.98 14.20 8.78
CA ILE A 117 6.63 13.33 9.77
C ILE A 117 8.09 13.73 10.07
N GLY A 118 8.58 14.87 9.57
CA GLY A 118 9.90 15.39 9.91
C GLY A 118 11.09 14.66 9.29
N VAL A 119 10.91 13.93 8.19
CA VAL A 119 12.00 13.24 7.44
C VAL A 119 12.28 13.88 6.07
N GLY A 120 11.74 15.09 5.84
CA GLY A 120 11.82 15.77 4.55
C GLY A 120 13.25 16.03 4.07
N ALA A 121 14.22 16.24 4.97
CA ALA A 121 15.61 16.52 4.59
C ALA A 121 16.25 15.37 3.81
N SER A 122 16.05 14.13 4.27
CA SER A 122 16.62 12.93 3.63
C SER A 122 15.87 12.52 2.37
N ILE A 123 14.59 12.88 2.22
CA ILE A 123 13.74 12.42 1.10
C ILE A 123 13.66 13.45 -0.04
N THR A 124 13.69 14.75 0.26
CA THR A 124 13.44 15.81 -0.73
C THR A 124 14.38 15.80 -1.94
N PRO A 125 15.71 15.63 -1.80
CA PRO A 125 16.61 15.63 -2.94
C PRO A 125 16.30 14.48 -3.91
N HIS A 126 16.05 13.29 -3.36
CA HIS A 126 15.76 12.09 -4.14
C HIS A 126 14.41 12.16 -4.83
N ALA A 127 13.36 12.62 -4.13
CA ALA A 127 12.03 12.77 -4.73
C ALA A 127 12.07 13.74 -5.93
N LYS A 128 12.83 14.84 -5.83
CA LYS A 128 13.02 15.76 -6.97
C LYS A 128 13.74 15.08 -8.13
N ALA A 129 14.88 14.45 -7.88
CA ALA A 129 15.67 13.75 -8.90
C ALA A 129 14.86 12.65 -9.62
N ILE A 130 14.04 11.90 -8.88
CA ILE A 130 13.10 10.90 -9.43
C ILE A 130 12.08 11.56 -10.36
N THR A 131 11.40 12.63 -9.91
CA THR A 131 10.38 13.29 -10.73
C THR A 131 10.97 13.95 -11.98
N GLU A 132 12.17 14.53 -11.89
CA GLU A 132 12.87 15.11 -13.05
C GLU A 132 13.32 14.04 -14.05
N ALA A 133 13.80 12.89 -13.57
CA ALA A 133 14.16 11.77 -14.43
C ALA A 133 12.93 11.16 -15.12
N ALA A 134 11.80 11.05 -14.41
CA ALA A 134 10.53 10.58 -14.95
C ALA A 134 9.97 11.54 -16.01
N ASP A 135 10.03 12.86 -15.78
CA ASP A 135 9.63 13.88 -16.77
C ASP A 135 10.45 13.74 -18.08
N LYS A 136 11.72 13.33 -17.97
CA LYS A 136 12.61 13.05 -19.11
C LYS A 136 12.52 11.62 -19.65
N ARG A 137 11.61 10.79 -19.11
CA ARG A 137 11.45 9.36 -19.40
C ARG A 137 12.73 8.53 -19.25
N LYS A 138 13.61 8.94 -18.34
CA LYS A 138 14.87 8.24 -18.00
C LYS A 138 14.64 7.23 -16.88
N TRP A 139 13.93 6.14 -17.21
CA TRP A 139 13.49 5.15 -16.21
C TRP A 139 14.63 4.44 -15.49
N GLU A 140 15.76 4.24 -16.15
CA GLU A 140 16.95 3.68 -15.51
C GLU A 140 17.50 4.61 -14.43
N SER A 141 17.54 5.91 -14.71
CA SER A 141 17.93 6.91 -13.72
C SER A 141 16.94 7.00 -12.55
N VAL A 142 15.65 6.78 -12.80
CA VAL A 142 14.63 6.69 -11.72
C VAL A 142 14.93 5.52 -10.79
N ARG A 143 15.21 4.33 -11.34
CA ARG A 143 15.53 3.14 -10.53
C ARG A 143 16.81 3.32 -9.73
N GLN A 144 17.86 3.84 -10.37
CA GLN A 144 19.13 4.12 -9.68
C GLN A 144 18.96 5.13 -8.52
N GLU A 145 18.11 6.14 -8.69
CA GLU A 145 17.86 7.12 -7.64
C GLU A 145 17.03 6.55 -6.48
N LEU A 146 16.09 5.64 -6.77
CA LEU A 146 15.37 4.88 -5.74
C LEU A 146 16.33 4.06 -4.88
N ASP A 147 17.32 3.37 -5.49
CA ASP A 147 18.34 2.63 -4.73
C ASP A 147 19.17 3.55 -3.82
N ARG A 148 19.59 4.72 -4.33
CA ARG A 148 20.34 5.70 -3.52
C ARG A 148 19.53 6.24 -2.35
N THR A 149 18.22 6.39 -2.54
CA THR A 149 17.30 6.87 -1.48
C THR A 149 17.35 5.95 -0.27
N GLN A 150 17.39 4.64 -0.48
CA GLN A 150 17.46 3.66 0.60
C GLN A 150 18.71 3.89 1.47
N SER A 151 19.88 4.03 0.86
CA SER A 151 21.13 4.27 1.58
C SER A 151 21.07 5.55 2.43
N SER A 152 20.49 6.62 1.90
CA SER A 152 20.33 7.88 2.62
C SER A 152 19.34 7.78 3.78
N VAL A 153 18.29 6.96 3.67
CA VAL A 153 17.27 6.80 4.73
C VAL A 153 17.73 5.83 5.82
N GLN A 154 18.49 4.79 5.47
CA GLN A 154 19.05 3.87 6.48
C GLN A 154 20.19 4.52 7.29
N GLY A 155 20.89 5.50 6.72
CA GLY A 155 21.97 6.22 7.39
C GLY A 155 21.56 7.49 8.14
N ALA A 156 20.29 7.92 8.07
CA ALA A 156 19.76 9.14 8.68
C ALA A 156 19.01 8.85 10.00
#